data_AF-A0A914UWQ2-F1
#
_entry.id   AF-A0A914UWQ2-F1
#
_cell.length_a   1.000
_cell.length_b   1.000
_cell.length_c   1.000
_cell.angle_alpha   90.00
_cell.angle_beta   90.00
_cell.angle_gamma   90.00
#
_symmetry.space_group_name_H-M   'P 1'
#
loop_
_entity.id
_entity.type
_entity.pdbx_description
1 polymer ?
#
loop_
_entity_poly.entity_id
_entity_poly.type
_entity_poly.pdbx_seq_one_letter_code
_entity_poly.pdbx_strand_id
1 'polypeptide(L)'
;MVIGSQTPWVEAMALYHGAAKVITAEYAPLTVQHPQLAYVHPIEMVKNWQKYTDMDFVVSFSSIEHSGLARYGDPPDPIGDLRELSKIFCVLKQGGLLYLGLPSGPDTVEYNAHRIYGYIRWPMIAAGFEFLGAFYGKSPAVYEKPPPILKTDYKQYLFVLRKN
;
A
#
# COMPACT_ATOMS: atom_id res chain seq x y z
N MET A 1 -1.46 3.25 -10.04
CA MET A 1 -2.20 2.01 -9.68
C MET A 1 -2.71 2.12 -8.26
N VAL A 2 -3.87 1.53 -7.96
CA VAL A 2 -4.44 1.42 -6.60
C VAL A 2 -4.48 -0.06 -6.22
N ILE A 3 -4.00 -0.41 -5.03
CA ILE A 3 -3.97 -1.80 -4.52
C ILE A 3 -4.86 -1.89 -3.29
N GLY A 4 -5.86 -2.76 -3.36
CA GLY A 4 -6.90 -2.92 -2.34
C GLY A 4 -7.89 -1.77 -2.40
N SER A 5 -9.13 -2.06 -2.80
CA SER A 5 -10.18 -1.05 -2.95
C SER A 5 -11.56 -1.63 -2.67
N GLN A 6 -12.18 -1.18 -1.58
CA GLN A 6 -13.58 -1.49 -1.28
C GLN A 6 -14.53 -0.44 -1.86
N THR A 7 -14.11 0.82 -1.83
CA THR A 7 -14.82 1.96 -2.41
C THR A 7 -13.83 2.80 -3.21
N PRO A 8 -14.18 3.26 -4.43
CA PRO A 8 -13.21 3.80 -5.37
C PRO A 8 -12.83 5.26 -5.10
N TRP A 9 -12.64 5.64 -3.83
CA TRP A 9 -12.36 7.03 -3.46
C TRP A 9 -10.94 7.45 -3.83
N VAL A 10 -9.96 6.54 -3.73
CA VAL A 10 -8.57 6.81 -4.15
C VAL A 10 -8.52 7.00 -5.66
N GLU A 11 -9.20 6.14 -6.39
CA GLU A 11 -9.34 6.19 -7.84
C GLU A 11 -9.99 7.49 -8.27
N ALA A 12 -11.09 7.89 -7.63
CA ALA A 12 -11.76 9.15 -7.90
C ALA A 12 -10.85 10.35 -7.64
N MET A 13 -10.11 10.36 -6.54
CA MET A 13 -9.14 11.42 -6.22
C MET A 13 -8.01 11.48 -7.25
N ALA A 14 -7.45 10.34 -7.64
CA ALA A 14 -6.39 10.28 -8.64
C ALA A 14 -6.86 10.85 -9.99
N LEU A 15 -8.06 10.45 -10.45
CA LEU A 15 -8.65 11.00 -11.67
C LEU A 15 -8.95 12.50 -11.56
N TYR A 16 -9.52 12.94 -10.44
CA TYR A 16 -9.80 14.35 -10.17
C TYR A 16 -8.53 15.21 -10.24
N HIS A 17 -7.40 14.67 -9.77
CA HIS A 17 -6.09 15.31 -9.84
C HIS A 17 -5.32 15.05 -11.14
N GLY A 18 -5.99 14.56 -12.19
CA GLY A 18 -5.46 14.51 -13.55
C GLY A 18 -4.70 13.24 -13.91
N ALA A 19 -4.84 12.15 -13.16
CA ALA A 19 -4.30 10.86 -13.59
C ALA A 19 -4.92 10.45 -14.94
N ALA A 20 -4.07 10.18 -15.93
CA ALA A 20 -4.52 9.81 -17.27
C ALA A 20 -5.27 8.47 -17.29
N LYS A 21 -4.87 7.54 -16.42
CA LYS A 21 -5.50 6.22 -16.24
C LYS A 21 -5.23 5.72 -14.82
N VAL A 22 -6.19 5.04 -14.22
CA VAL A 22 -6.03 4.35 -12.94
C VAL A 22 -6.39 2.88 -13.11
N ILE A 23 -5.49 2.01 -12.65
CA ILE A 23 -5.69 0.56 -12.61
C ILE A 23 -5.84 0.18 -11.14
N THR A 24 -6.94 -0.49 -10.80
CA THR A 24 -7.20 -1.03 -9.47
C THR A 24 -6.89 -2.53 -9.46
N ALA A 25 -5.99 -2.95 -8.56
CA ALA A 25 -5.69 -4.34 -8.28
C ALA A 25 -6.47 -4.80 -7.05
N GLU A 26 -7.43 -5.70 -7.25
CA GLU A 26 -8.36 -6.14 -6.20
C GLU A 26 -8.75 -7.62 -6.42
N TYR A 27 -8.89 -8.38 -5.33
CA TYR A 27 -9.33 -9.78 -5.38
C TYR A 27 -10.83 -9.89 -5.70
N ALA A 28 -11.64 -8.98 -5.15
CA ALA A 28 -13.05 -8.91 -5.48
C ALA A 28 -13.24 -8.37 -6.92
N PRO A 29 -14.11 -8.99 -7.74
CA PRO A 29 -14.41 -8.47 -9.08
C PRO A 29 -15.09 -7.10 -8.98
N LEU A 30 -14.60 -6.14 -9.77
CA LEU A 30 -15.13 -4.78 -9.83
C LEU A 30 -15.88 -4.53 -11.14
N THR A 31 -17.02 -3.85 -11.04
CA THR A 31 -17.71 -3.28 -12.22
C THR A 31 -17.13 -1.92 -12.53
N VAL A 32 -16.43 -1.80 -13.66
CA VAL A 32 -15.79 -0.56 -14.09
C VAL A 32 -16.60 0.09 -15.21
N GLN A 33 -17.04 1.34 -15.00
CA GLN A 33 -17.88 2.09 -15.95
C GLN A 33 -17.21 3.35 -16.49
N HIS A 34 -16.04 3.72 -15.97
CA HIS A 34 -15.33 4.93 -16.37
C HIS A 34 -14.19 4.60 -17.34
N PRO A 35 -14.04 5.32 -18.47
CA PRO A 35 -13.06 4.97 -19.52
C PRO A 35 -11.60 5.03 -19.07
N GLN A 36 -11.29 5.84 -18.06
CA GLN A 36 -9.94 5.96 -17.49
C GLN A 36 -9.68 5.01 -16.31
N LEU A 37 -10.67 4.19 -15.93
CA LEU A 37 -10.51 3.18 -14.89
C LEU A 37 -10.33 1.80 -15.54
N ALA A 38 -9.52 0.97 -14.92
CA ALA A 38 -9.39 -0.44 -15.25
C ALA A 38 -9.23 -1.27 -13.99
N TYR A 39 -9.60 -2.53 -14.08
CA TYR A 39 -9.48 -3.51 -13.00
C TYR A 39 -8.54 -4.63 -13.42
N VAL A 40 -7.77 -5.15 -12.47
CA VAL A 40 -7.00 -6.38 -12.63
C VAL A 40 -7.07 -7.22 -11.36
N HIS A 41 -7.32 -8.52 -11.51
CA HIS A 41 -7.19 -9.44 -10.38
C HIS A 41 -5.71 -9.66 -10.03
N PRO A 42 -5.27 -9.60 -8.75
CA PRO A 42 -3.85 -9.71 -8.37
C PRO A 42 -3.12 -10.92 -8.95
N ILE A 43 -3.78 -12.08 -9.03
CA ILE A 43 -3.19 -13.27 -9.67
C ILE A 43 -2.92 -13.05 -11.16
N GLU A 44 -3.85 -12.44 -11.88
CA GLU A 44 -3.69 -12.12 -13.30
C GLU A 44 -2.67 -11.01 -13.52
N MET A 45 -2.58 -10.07 -12.58
CA MET A 45 -1.53 -9.04 -12.56
C MET A 45 -0.16 -9.69 -12.51
N VAL A 46 0.09 -10.63 -11.59
CA VAL A 46 1.38 -11.31 -11.45
C VAL A 46 1.69 -12.19 -12.66
N LYS A 47 0.71 -12.92 -13.20
CA LYS A 47 0.90 -13.74 -14.42
C LYS A 47 1.29 -12.90 -15.63
N ASN A 48 0.79 -11.66 -15.71
CA ASN A 48 1.01 -10.74 -16.81
C ASN A 48 1.82 -9.50 -16.36
N TRP A 49 2.72 -9.65 -15.40
CA TRP A 49 3.35 -8.53 -14.69
C TRP A 49 4.03 -7.52 -15.60
N GLN A 50 4.54 -7.96 -16.75
CA GLN A 50 5.20 -7.11 -17.75
C GLN A 50 4.26 -6.00 -18.27
N LYS A 51 2.94 -6.24 -18.30
CA LYS A 51 1.93 -5.26 -18.71
C LYS A 51 1.68 -4.16 -17.68
N TYR A 52 2.14 -4.35 -16.45
CA TYR A 52 1.87 -3.48 -15.31
C TYR A 52 3.14 -2.82 -14.79
N THR A 53 4.17 -2.70 -15.61
CA THR A 53 5.43 -2.01 -15.30
C THR A 53 5.31 -0.50 -15.53
N ASP A 54 6.34 0.24 -15.12
CA ASP A 54 6.50 1.68 -15.35
C ASP A 54 5.38 2.57 -14.78
N MET A 55 4.76 2.15 -13.67
CA MET A 55 3.73 2.94 -12.99
C MET A 55 4.34 4.23 -12.43
N ASP A 56 3.72 5.38 -12.74
CA ASP A 56 4.10 6.70 -12.17
C ASP A 56 3.94 6.74 -10.66
N PHE A 57 2.87 6.12 -10.17
CA PHE A 57 2.60 5.98 -8.75
C PHE A 57 1.79 4.73 -8.43
N VAL A 58 1.94 4.26 -7.20
CA VAL A 58 1.11 3.23 -6.57
C VAL A 58 0.53 3.81 -5.29
N VAL A 59 -0.77 3.59 -5.06
CA VAL A 59 -1.43 3.89 -3.80
C VAL A 59 -1.92 2.59 -3.19
N SER A 60 -1.66 2.39 -1.91
CA SER A 60 -2.33 1.35 -1.12
C SER A 60 -2.70 1.92 0.23
N PHE A 61 -3.96 1.81 0.59
CA PHE A 61 -4.49 2.37 1.83
C PHE A 61 -5.32 1.29 2.53
N SER A 62 -4.89 0.90 3.72
CA SER A 62 -5.51 -0.19 4.48
C SER A 62 -5.66 -1.50 3.71
N SER A 63 -4.55 -2.09 3.24
CA SER A 63 -4.57 -3.32 2.46
C SER A 63 -3.36 -4.20 2.76
N ILE A 64 -2.14 -3.67 2.59
CA ILE A 64 -0.90 -4.45 2.69
C ILE A 64 -0.68 -5.02 4.09
N GLU A 65 -1.13 -4.32 5.13
CA GLU A 65 -0.98 -4.77 6.51
C GLU A 65 -1.69 -6.09 6.82
N HIS A 66 -2.65 -6.48 5.98
CA HIS A 66 -3.40 -7.72 6.08
C HIS A 66 -2.72 -8.91 5.39
N SER A 67 -1.77 -8.67 4.48
CA SER A 67 -1.21 -9.70 3.61
C SER A 67 -0.48 -10.80 4.40
N GLY A 68 -0.86 -12.06 4.19
CA GLY A 68 -0.25 -13.22 4.86
C GLY A 68 -0.79 -13.49 6.26
N LEU A 69 -1.90 -12.87 6.65
CA LEU A 69 -2.58 -13.13 7.93
C LEU A 69 -3.77 -14.09 7.80
N ALA A 70 -4.00 -14.63 6.60
CA ALA A 70 -5.13 -15.53 6.29
C ALA A 70 -6.51 -14.92 6.53
N ARG A 71 -6.59 -13.58 6.56
CA ARG A 71 -7.83 -12.84 6.78
C ARG A 71 -8.80 -13.04 5.62
N TYR A 72 -8.27 -13.10 4.40
CA TYR A 72 -9.06 -13.13 3.17
C TYR A 72 -8.96 -14.47 2.44
N GLY A 73 -8.56 -15.53 3.15
CA GLY A 73 -8.30 -16.85 2.58
C GLY A 73 -6.93 -16.98 1.90
N ASP A 74 -6.08 -15.96 2.02
CA ASP A 74 -4.66 -16.04 1.67
C ASP A 74 -3.93 -17.04 2.58
N PRO A 75 -2.93 -17.79 2.07
CA PRO A 75 -2.10 -18.63 2.93
C PRO A 75 -1.38 -17.80 3.99
N PRO A 76 -1.25 -18.28 5.24
CA PRO A 76 -0.42 -17.64 6.24
C PRO A 76 1.02 -17.42 5.72
N ASP A 77 1.47 -16.18 5.71
CA ASP A 77 2.80 -15.76 5.30
C ASP A 77 3.32 -14.64 6.23
N PRO A 78 4.24 -14.94 7.15
CA PRO A 78 4.80 -13.95 8.07
C PRO A 78 5.47 -12.75 7.37
N ILE A 79 5.85 -12.88 6.09
CA ILE A 79 6.47 -11.80 5.29
C ILE A 79 5.58 -11.35 4.11
N GLY A 80 4.29 -11.69 4.12
CA GLY A 80 3.37 -11.37 3.02
C GLY A 80 3.33 -9.88 2.65
N ASP A 81 3.31 -9.00 3.65
CA ASP A 81 3.42 -7.54 3.48
C ASP A 81 4.70 -7.12 2.73
N LEU A 82 5.85 -7.68 3.10
CA LEU A 82 7.14 -7.40 2.45
C LEU A 82 7.15 -7.91 0.99
N ARG A 83 6.48 -9.04 0.71
CA ARG A 83 6.35 -9.58 -0.65
C ARG A 83 5.47 -8.68 -1.51
N GLU A 84 4.38 -8.15 -0.97
CA GLU A 84 3.55 -7.17 -1.69
C GLU A 84 4.34 -5.88 -1.98
N LEU A 85 5.09 -5.35 -1.01
CA LEU A 85 5.99 -4.21 -1.25
C LEU A 85 7.03 -4.50 -2.34
N SER A 86 7.58 -5.72 -2.39
CA SER A 86 8.54 -6.11 -3.43
C SER A 86 7.89 -6.09 -4.82
N LYS A 87 6.65 -6.56 -4.95
CA LYS A 87 5.90 -6.48 -6.23
C LYS A 87 5.65 -5.02 -6.61
N ILE A 88 5.24 -4.19 -5.65
CA ILE A 88 5.05 -2.74 -5.83
C ILE A 88 6.34 -2.08 -6.34
N PHE A 89 7.47 -2.40 -5.73
CA PHE A 89 8.77 -1.90 -6.17
C PHE A 89 9.07 -2.28 -7.63
N CYS A 90 8.74 -3.51 -8.06
CA CYS A 90 8.94 -3.96 -9.44
C CYS A 90 8.05 -3.23 -10.46
N VAL A 91 6.81 -2.89 -10.11
CA VAL A 91 5.87 -2.23 -11.04
C VAL A 91 6.07 -0.72 -11.13
N LEU A 92 6.64 -0.09 -10.10
CA LEU A 92 6.95 1.34 -10.12
C LEU A 92 8.12 1.64 -11.06
N LYS A 93 7.99 2.72 -11.84
CA LYS A 93 9.13 3.27 -12.58
C LYS A 93 10.18 3.86 -11.63
N GLN A 94 11.39 4.07 -12.14
CA GLN A 94 12.43 4.79 -11.40
C GLN A 94 11.94 6.20 -11.01
N GLY A 95 12.08 6.57 -9.73
CA GLY A 95 11.56 7.85 -9.20
C GLY A 95 10.03 7.91 -9.07
N GLY A 96 9.30 6.82 -9.34
CA GLY A 96 7.86 6.72 -9.12
C GLY A 96 7.49 6.81 -7.63
N LEU A 97 6.25 7.23 -7.37
CA LEU A 97 5.77 7.51 -6.01
C LEU A 97 4.96 6.35 -5.42
N LEU A 98 5.19 6.04 -4.16
CA LEU A 98 4.39 5.12 -3.38
C LEU A 98 3.69 5.89 -2.25
N TYR A 99 2.36 5.87 -2.30
CA TYR A 99 1.49 6.39 -1.25
C TYR A 99 0.96 5.22 -0.43
N LEU A 100 1.37 5.13 0.84
CA LEU A 100 1.19 3.94 1.65
C LEU A 100 0.51 4.27 2.98
N GLY A 101 -0.76 3.92 3.09
CA GLY A 101 -1.59 4.14 4.28
C GLY A 101 -1.51 2.98 5.25
N LEU A 102 -0.68 3.06 6.29
CA LEU A 102 -0.43 1.95 7.23
C LEU A 102 -0.64 2.33 8.70
N PRO A 103 -1.07 1.38 9.53
CA PRO A 103 -1.02 1.49 10.99
C PRO A 103 0.42 1.63 11.49
N SER A 104 0.70 2.67 12.27
CA SER A 104 2.01 2.88 12.87
C SER A 104 1.92 3.11 14.37
N GLY A 105 2.79 2.40 15.09
CA GLY A 105 2.82 2.23 16.54
C GLY A 105 3.87 1.16 16.88
N PRO A 106 3.86 0.58 18.08
CA PRO A 106 4.78 -0.51 18.42
C PRO A 106 4.56 -1.73 17.51
N ASP A 107 5.64 -2.37 17.08
CA ASP A 107 5.57 -3.53 16.16
C ASP A 107 4.68 -4.63 16.75
N THR A 108 3.53 -4.84 16.10
CA THR A 108 2.50 -5.75 16.60
C THR A 108 1.86 -6.49 15.44
N VAL A 109 1.57 -7.76 15.65
CA VAL A 109 0.70 -8.54 14.76
C VAL A 109 -0.59 -8.80 15.53
N GLU A 110 -1.66 -8.11 15.17
CA GLU A 110 -3.00 -8.46 15.61
C GLU A 110 -3.47 -9.61 14.72
N TYR A 111 -3.24 -10.85 15.17
CA TYR A 111 -3.38 -12.04 14.32
C TYR A 111 -4.77 -12.12 13.67
N ASN A 112 -4.74 -12.48 12.39
CA ASN A 112 -5.85 -12.44 11.42
C ASN A 112 -6.45 -11.05 11.14
N ALA A 113 -6.11 -10.02 11.92
CA ALA A 113 -6.59 -8.67 11.69
C ALA A 113 -5.62 -7.86 10.82
N HIS A 114 -4.48 -7.42 11.35
CA HIS A 114 -3.52 -6.55 10.67
C HIS A 114 -2.17 -6.45 11.38
N ARG A 115 -1.18 -5.81 10.74
CA ARG A 115 0.11 -5.45 11.34
C ARG A 115 0.17 -3.96 11.69
N ILE A 116 0.84 -3.66 12.79
CA ILE A 116 1.24 -2.32 13.21
C ILE A 116 2.74 -2.18 12.99
N TYR A 117 3.14 -1.13 12.29
CA TYR A 117 4.52 -0.93 11.84
C TYR A 117 5.28 0.01 12.78
N GLY A 118 6.25 -0.55 13.49
CA GLY A 118 7.07 0.14 14.47
C GLY A 118 8.55 0.15 14.12
N TYR A 119 9.39 0.30 15.15
CA TYR A 119 10.82 0.46 15.04
C TYR A 119 11.53 -0.62 14.19
N ILE A 120 11.02 -1.86 14.23
CA ILE A 120 11.62 -3.02 13.57
C ILE A 120 11.06 -3.21 12.15
N ARG A 121 9.73 -3.24 12.00
CA ARG A 121 9.09 -3.60 10.72
C ARG A 121 9.04 -2.42 9.75
N TRP A 122 8.91 -1.19 10.23
CA TRP A 122 8.84 -0.01 9.36
C TRP A 122 10.09 0.15 8.46
N PRO A 123 11.34 0.05 8.96
CA PRO A 123 12.52 0.09 8.10
C PRO A 123 12.53 -0.98 7.01
N MET A 124 11.92 -2.15 7.25
CA MET A 124 11.81 -3.22 6.25
C MET A 124 10.82 -2.85 5.14
N ILE A 125 9.71 -2.21 5.49
CA ILE A 125 8.70 -1.72 4.53
C ILE A 125 9.25 -0.58 3.67
N ALA A 126 9.99 0.35 4.28
CA ALA A 126 10.57 1.49 3.59
C ALA A 126 11.86 1.15 2.81
N ALA A 127 12.36 -0.09 2.90
CA ALA A 127 13.59 -0.49 2.25
C ALA A 127 13.51 -0.31 0.71
N GLY A 128 14.55 0.31 0.13
CA GLY A 128 14.60 0.62 -1.30
C GLY A 128 13.87 1.91 -1.70
N PHE A 129 13.19 2.58 -0.77
CA PHE A 129 12.51 3.85 -1.03
C PHE A 129 13.17 5.01 -0.27
N GLU A 130 13.18 6.18 -0.88
CA GLU A 130 13.39 7.45 -0.20
C GLU A 130 12.10 7.90 0.49
N PHE A 131 12.21 8.29 1.76
CA PHE A 131 11.10 8.85 2.52
C PHE A 131 10.94 10.34 2.22
N LEU A 132 9.79 10.74 1.67
CA LEU A 132 9.49 12.14 1.33
C LEU A 132 8.66 12.85 2.39
N GLY A 133 7.83 12.12 3.12
CA GLY A 133 6.99 12.69 4.17
C GLY A 133 5.86 11.78 4.61
N ALA A 134 5.09 12.26 5.57
CA ALA A 134 3.90 11.59 6.08
C ALA A 134 2.76 12.57 6.30
N PHE A 135 1.53 12.06 6.27
CA PHE A 135 0.31 12.81 6.58
C PHE A 135 -0.49 12.07 7.64
N TYR A 136 -1.15 12.83 8.51
CA TYR A 136 -2.13 12.32 9.46
C TYR A 136 -3.40 13.18 9.38
N GLY A 137 -4.53 12.53 9.11
CA GLY A 137 -5.76 13.24 8.75
C GLY A 137 -5.55 14.11 7.51
N LYS A 138 -5.79 15.42 7.65
CA LYS A 138 -5.68 16.40 6.54
C LYS A 138 -4.37 17.20 6.55
N SER A 139 -3.44 16.90 7.46
CA SER A 139 -2.24 17.72 7.66
C SER A 139 -0.96 16.92 7.43
N PRO A 140 0.10 17.55 6.92
CA PRO A 140 1.45 17.00 6.99
C PRO A 140 1.78 16.66 8.44
N ALA A 141 2.46 15.53 8.64
CA ALA A 141 2.87 15.06 9.94
C ALA A 141 4.39 14.87 9.98
N VAL A 142 5.00 15.31 11.08
CA VAL A 142 6.35 14.88 11.42
C VAL A 142 6.24 13.44 11.92
N TYR A 143 6.67 12.49 11.10
CA TYR A 143 6.68 11.10 11.50
C TYR A 143 7.91 10.82 12.36
N GLU A 144 7.68 10.69 13.67
CA GLU A 144 8.66 10.17 14.61
C GLU A 144 8.52 8.65 14.69
N LYS A 145 9.63 7.92 14.55
CA LYS A 145 9.61 6.46 14.68
C LYS A 145 9.06 6.11 16.07
N PRO A 146 8.09 5.18 16.17
CA PRO A 146 7.55 4.78 17.46
C PRO A 146 8.68 4.32 18.39
N PRO A 147 8.68 4.75 19.67
CA PRO A 147 9.64 4.24 20.63
C PRO A 147 9.45 2.72 20.78
N PRO A 148 10.49 1.96 21.15
CA PRO A 148 10.43 0.50 21.29
C PRO A 148 9.52 0.01 22.43
N ILE A 149 8.78 0.91 23.08
CA ILE A 149 7.95 0.65 24.26
C ILE A 149 6.54 0.25 23.81
N LEU A 150 5.99 -0.78 24.46
CA LEU A 150 4.61 -1.25 24.30
C LEU A 150 3.60 -0.19 24.76
N LYS A 151 3.26 0.74 23.88
CA LYS A 151 1.98 1.47 23.92
C LYS A 151 0.94 0.70 23.10
N THR A 152 -0.31 0.70 23.54
CA THR A 152 -1.42 0.06 22.81
C THR A 152 -1.97 0.92 21.67
N ASP A 153 -1.65 2.22 21.66
CA ASP A 153 -2.18 3.14 20.67
C ASP A 153 -1.34 3.15 19.39
N TYR A 154 -2.02 3.06 18.25
CA TYR A 154 -1.43 3.26 16.93
C TYR A 154 -2.25 4.27 16.12
N LYS A 155 -1.61 4.87 15.13
CA LYS A 155 -2.23 5.82 14.21
C LYS A 155 -2.05 5.34 12.79
N GLN A 156 -3.06 5.54 11.96
CA GLN A 156 -2.91 5.31 10.53
C GLN A 156 -2.32 6.56 9.86
N TYR A 157 -1.08 6.45 9.38
CA TYR A 157 -0.43 7.50 8.61
C TYR A 157 -0.51 7.16 7.13
N LEU A 158 -0.55 8.20 6.30
CA LEU A 158 -0.23 8.08 4.88
C LEU A 158 1.23 8.48 4.68
N PHE A 159 2.06 7.52 4.29
CA PHE A 159 3.45 7.75 3.96
C PHE A 159 3.61 8.04 2.46
N VAL A 160 4.48 8.98 2.13
CA VAL A 160 4.88 9.28 0.76
C VAL A 160 6.33 8.87 0.57
N LEU A 161 6.53 7.92 -0.32
CA LEU A 161 7.80 7.27 -0.59
C LEU A 161 8.14 7.41 -2.08
N ARG A 162 9.42 7.43 -2.42
CA ARG A 162 9.90 7.46 -3.81
C ARG A 162 10.84 6.30 -4.08
N LYS A 163 10.67 5.63 -5.21
CA LYS A 163 11.56 4.54 -5.61
C LYS A 163 12.95 5.09 -5.96
N ASN A 164 13.98 4.57 -5.27
CA ASN A 164 15.40 4.91 -5.47
C ASN A 164 16.05 4.13 -6.59
#